data_AF-A0A6D1AF32-F1
#
_entry.id   AF-A0A6D1AF32-F1
#
_cell.length_a   1.000
_cell.length_b   1.000
_cell.length_c   1.000
_cell.angle_alpha   90.00
_cell.angle_beta   90.00
_cell.angle_gamma   90.00
#
_symmetry.space_group_name_H-M   'P 1'
#
loop_
_entity.id
_entity.type
_entity.pdbx_description
1 polymer ?
#
loop_
_entity_poly.entity_id
_entity_poly.type
_entity_poly.pdbx_seq_one_letter_code
_entity_poly.pdbx_strand_id
1 'polypeptide(L)' 'FDSIFTKDKPILFAFHGYEAILRDIFFLRSNHNIITHGYRENGDITTSFDIRLLSEMDRFHMTANVAKKLAPVVGE' A
#
# COMPACT_ATOMS: atom_id res chain seq x y z
N PHE A 1 -14.57 -10.78 5.14
CA PHE A 1 -13.41 -10.14 4.49
C PHE A 1 -13.91 -9.13 3.48
N ASP A 2 -14.68 -9.57 2.50
CA ASP A 2 -15.30 -8.75 1.45
C ASP A 2 -16.16 -7.58 1.98
N SER A 3 -16.82 -7.73 3.13
CA SER A 3 -17.57 -6.63 3.75
C SER A 3 -16.70 -5.47 4.24
N ILE A 4 -15.41 -5.74 4.52
CA ILE A 4 -14.44 -4.77 5.02
C ILE A 4 -13.57 -4.26 3.87
N PHE A 5 -13.05 -5.18 3.06
CA PHE A 5 -12.07 -4.90 2.01
C PHE A 5 -12.69 -4.79 0.63
N THR A 6 -14.02 -4.87 0.53
CA THR A 6 -14.77 -4.88 -0.73
C THR A 6 -14.43 -6.09 -1.60
N LYS A 7 -15.17 -6.28 -2.69
CA LYS A 7 -14.91 -7.36 -3.66
C LYS A 7 -14.07 -6.88 -4.85
N ASP A 8 -14.10 -5.58 -5.12
CA ASP A 8 -13.72 -5.02 -6.41
C ASP A 8 -13.03 -3.64 -6.32
N LYS A 9 -13.15 -2.91 -5.21
CA LYS A 9 -12.52 -1.59 -5.08
C LYS A 9 -11.04 -1.70 -4.69
N PRO A 10 -10.18 -0.75 -5.12
CA PRO A 10 -8.80 -0.70 -4.67
C PRO A 10 -8.68 -0.60 -3.14
N ILE A 11 -7.67 -1.27 -2.58
CA ILE A 11 -7.36 -1.26 -1.15
C ILE A 11 -5.97 -0.65 -0.97
N LEU A 12 -5.87 0.52 -0.32
CA LEU A 12 -4.59 0.99 0.20
C LEU A 12 -4.32 0.32 1.55
N PHE A 13 -3.22 -0.41 1.66
CA PHE A 13 -2.86 -1.12 2.89
C PHE A 13 -1.50 -0.65 3.40
N ALA A 14 -1.52 0.18 4.45
CA ALA A 14 -0.34 0.56 5.22
C ALA A 14 -0.09 -0.49 6.32
N PHE A 15 1.06 -1.15 6.30
CA PHE A 15 1.36 -2.29 7.16
C PHE A 15 2.67 -2.10 7.93
N HIS A 16 2.66 -2.47 9.21
CA HIS A 16 3.83 -2.28 10.07
C HIS A 16 5.04 -3.15 9.67
N GLY A 17 4.78 -4.37 9.18
CA GLY A 17 5.82 -5.34 8.84
C GLY A 17 6.11 -5.44 7.34
N TYR A 18 6.74 -6.54 6.95
CA TYR A 18 7.07 -6.81 5.55
C TYR A 18 5.82 -7.01 4.69
N GLU A 19 5.82 -6.39 3.52
CA GLU A 19 4.72 -6.49 2.54
C GLU A 19 4.45 -7.94 2.08
N ALA A 20 5.47 -8.80 2.12
CA ALA A 20 5.35 -10.21 1.74
C ALA A 20 4.27 -10.96 2.54
N ILE A 21 4.04 -10.61 3.81
CA ILE A 21 2.98 -11.22 4.64
C ILE A 21 1.59 -10.92 4.09
N LEU A 22 1.39 -9.73 3.51
CA LEU A 22 0.11 -9.35 2.93
C LEU A 22 -0.24 -10.24 1.73
N ARG A 23 0.76 -10.66 0.93
CA ARG A 23 0.55 -11.60 -0.17
C ARG A 23 -0.08 -12.90 0.33
N ASP A 24 0.41 -13.43 1.44
CA ASP A 24 -0.08 -14.70 1.99
C ASP A 24 -1.47 -14.54 2.63
N ILE A 25 -1.73 -13.42 3.32
CA ILE A 25 -3.05 -13.09 3.90
C ILE A 25 -4.13 -12.94 2.81
N PHE A 26 -3.76 -12.30 1.69
CA PHE A 26 -4.67 -12.01 0.58
C PHE A 26 -4.76 -13.13 -0.46
N PHE A 27 -3.88 -14.14 -0.42
CA PHE A 27 -3.80 -15.20 -1.43
C PHE A 27 -5.14 -15.92 -1.70
N LEU A 28 -5.92 -16.20 -0.65
CA LEU A 28 -7.22 -16.89 -0.75
C LEU A 28 -8.43 -15.93 -0.76
N ARG A 29 -8.21 -14.61 -0.89
CA ARG A 29 -9.27 -13.61 -0.79
C ARG A 29 -9.80 -13.24 -2.17
N SER A 30 -11.00 -12.67 -2.22
CA SER A 30 -11.67 -12.32 -3.47
C SER A 30 -11.02 -11.12 -4.18
N ASN A 31 -10.57 -10.14 -3.41
CA ASN A 31 -10.02 -8.89 -3.92
C ASN A 31 -8.49 -8.86 -3.79
N HIS A 32 -7.80 -8.82 -4.92
CA HIS A 32 -6.34 -8.69 -5.02
C HIS A 32 -5.88 -7.29 -5.48
N ASN A 33 -6.81 -6.32 -5.57
CA ASN A 33 -6.52 -4.95 -5.98
C ASN A 33 -5.92 -4.14 -4.83
N ILE A 34 -4.79 -4.61 -4.29
CA ILE A 34 -4.13 -4.04 -3.13
C ILE A 34 -2.93 -3.17 -3.55
N ILE A 35 -2.82 -2.00 -2.93
CA ILE A 35 -1.66 -1.11 -2.97
C ILE A 35 -0.99 -1.24 -1.61
N THR A 36 0.17 -1.87 -1.55
CA THR A 36 0.87 -2.16 -0.30
C THR A 36 1.95 -1.13 -0.02
N HIS A 37 1.99 -0.69 1.23
CA HIS A 37 3.08 0.08 1.79
C HIS A 37 3.43 -0.53 3.15
N GLY A 38 4.55 -1.23 3.22
CA GLY A 38 5.06 -1.83 4.45
C GLY A 38 6.54 -1.60 4.62
N TYR A 39 7.14 -2.24 5.62
CA TYR A 39 8.59 -2.17 5.81
C TYR A 39 9.33 -2.84 4.64
N ARG A 40 10.33 -2.14 4.08
CA ARG A 40 11.11 -2.57 2.91
C ARG A 40 12.60 -2.79 3.20
N GLU A 41 12.95 -3.02 4.46
CA GLU A 41 14.34 -3.13 4.92
C GLU A 41 15.18 -1.87 4.69
N ASN A 42 14.53 -0.70 4.72
CA ASN A 42 15.19 0.58 4.58
C ASN A 42 15.03 1.40 5.87
N GLY A 43 16.14 1.76 6.51
CA GLY A 43 16.17 2.55 7.74
C GLY A 43 17.59 2.92 8.18
N ASP A 44 17.70 4.02 8.92
CA ASP A 44 18.92 4.47 9.60
C ASP A 44 18.54 5.42 10.76
N ILE A 45 19.51 5.94 11.51
CA ILE A 45 19.32 7.04 12.47
C ILE A 45 18.86 8.28 11.69
N THR A 46 17.56 8.53 11.75
CA THR A 46 16.93 9.62 11.01
C THR A 46 15.68 10.12 11.73
N THR A 47 14.98 11.09 11.15
CA THR A 47 13.76 11.65 11.73
C THR A 47 12.60 10.65 11.70
N SER A 48 11.62 10.84 12.59
CA SER A 48 10.41 9.99 12.61
C SER A 48 9.57 10.08 11.33
N PHE A 49 9.78 11.10 10.50
CA PHE A 49 9.17 11.18 9.18
C PHE A 49 9.97 10.38 8.16
N ASP A 50 11.29 10.60 8.11
CA ASP A 50 12.16 9.99 7.10
C ASP A 50 12.17 8.47 7.19
N ILE A 51 12.06 7.88 8.38
CA ILE A 51 11.98 6.42 8.51
C ILE A 51 10.78 5.81 7.76
N ARG A 52 9.69 6.57 7.56
CA ARG A 52 8.53 6.14 6.76
C ARG A 52 8.74 6.43 5.28
N LEU A 53 9.38 7.55 4.97
CA LEU A 53 9.77 7.94 3.61
C LEU A 53 10.66 6.86 2.96
N LEU A 54 11.61 6.30 3.72
CA LEU A 54 12.53 5.24 3.27
C LEU A 54 11.81 3.94 2.87
N SER A 55 10.64 3.67 3.43
CA SER A 55 9.78 2.54 3.05
C SER A 55 8.60 2.98 2.17
N GLU A 56 8.61 4.22 1.67
CA GLU A 56 7.50 4.86 0.94
C GLU A 56 6.15 4.79 1.68
N MET A 57 6.15 4.58 3.00
CA MET A 57 4.94 4.44 3.83
C MET A 57 4.46 5.80 4.37
N ASP A 58 5.10 6.90 3.96
CA ASP A 58 4.65 8.23 4.30
C ASP A 58 3.39 8.62 3.51
N ARG A 59 2.72 9.64 4.01
CA ARG A 59 1.44 10.11 3.47
C ARG A 59 1.52 10.59 2.02
N PHE A 60 2.67 11.05 1.54
CA PHE A 60 2.80 11.60 0.19
C PHE A 60 2.89 10.48 -0.85
N HIS A 61 3.74 9.47 -0.62
CA HIS A 61 3.81 8.29 -1.49
C HIS A 61 2.47 7.54 -1.54
N MET A 62 1.85 7.31 -0.38
CA MET A 62 0.54 6.64 -0.32
C MET A 62 -0.53 7.41 -1.10
N THR A 63 -0.60 8.73 -0.92
CA THR A 63 -1.59 9.57 -1.62
C THR A 63 -1.33 9.59 -3.12
N ALA A 64 -0.06 9.72 -3.54
CA ALA A 64 0.32 9.71 -4.95
C ALA A 64 -0.03 8.37 -5.62
N ASN A 65 0.23 7.24 -4.97
CA ASN A 65 -0.12 5.92 -5.49
C ASN A 65 -1.63 5.73 -5.63
N VAL A 66 -2.41 6.16 -4.64
CA VAL A 66 -3.88 6.13 -4.73
C VAL A 66 -4.38 7.02 -5.86
N ALA A 67 -3.88 8.25 -5.97
CA ALA A 67 -4.26 9.17 -7.03
C ALA A 67 -3.95 8.60 -8.42
N LYS A 68 -2.76 8.02 -8.60
CA LYS A 68 -2.36 7.37 -9.86
C LYS A 68 -3.23 6.16 -10.19
N LYS A 69 -3.62 5.37 -9.19
CA LYS A 69 -4.48 4.19 -9.39
C LYS A 69 -5.91 4.57 -9.78
N LEU A 70 -6.43 5.67 -9.21
CA LEU A 70 -7.81 6.13 -9.42
C LEU A 70 -7.96 7.11 -10.58
N ALA A 71 -6.86 7.70 -11.06
CA ALA A 71 -6.90 8.60 -12.19
C ALA A 71 -7.57 7.91 -13.38
N PRO A 72 -8.57 8.53 -14.03
CA PRO A 72 -9.08 8.01 -15.29
C PRO A 72 -7.91 7.92 -16.27
N VAL A 73 -7.87 6.85 -17.08
CA VAL A 73 -6.97 6.79 -18.23
C VAL A 73 -7.37 7.96 -19.12
N VAL A 74 -6.67 9.07 -19.00
CA VAL A 74 -6.75 10.14 -19.99
C VAL A 74 -6.08 9.54 -21.22
N GLY A 75 -6.91 9.11 -22.17
CA GLY A 75 -6.46 8.42 -23.37
C GLY A 75 -5.37 9.21 -24.09
N GLU A 76 -4.34 8.48 -24.53
CA GLU A 76 -3.69 8.77 -25.81
C GLU A 76 -4.62 8.37 -26.97
#